data_AF-A0A7L2NPY6-F1
#
_entry.id   AF-A0A7L2NPY6-F1
#
_cell.length_a   1.000
_cell.length_b   1.000
_cell.length_c   1.000
_cell.angle_alpha   90.00
_cell.angle_beta   90.00
_cell.angle_gamma   90.00
#
_symmetry.space_group_name_H-M   'P 1'
#
loop_
_entity.id
_entity.type
_entity.pdbx_description
1 polymer ?
#
loop_
_entity_poly.entity_id
_entity_poly.type
_entity_poly.pdbx_seq_one_letter_code
_entity_poly.pdbx_strand_id
1 'polypeptide(L)'
;NKRICKTTATINNLYSWVIPPTSGVWACQKTGVSPCISTKDFDPTNNFCIQVAIVPRIFYHTDEEMTRYFERTLQVQKRELTTGVTFALLLGLGATGTATGVSALVSQGQSLAQLQMTIDEDLLRIEKSITFLEKSLSSLSEVVLQNRCGLDLLLMHQGGLCAALKEQCCFYANYSGVIKDSMTELRDRLTQRKKEADAQRSWLDSLFNYSPWAATVVSSLIGPTVVLLLLLIFGPCVLNKLTQFVKARLSTVDIMVLQQR
;
A
#
# COMPACT_ATOMS: atom_id res chain seq x y z
N ASN A 1 36.48 -33.10 37.43
CA ASN A 1 36.95 -32.66 36.10
C ASN A 1 35.81 -32.46 35.12
N LYS A 2 35.27 -31.23 35.02
CA LYS A 2 34.34 -30.86 33.95
C LYS A 2 35.12 -30.76 32.64
N ARG A 3 34.85 -31.63 31.67
CA ARG A 3 35.36 -31.45 30.31
C ARG A 3 34.61 -30.28 29.69
N ILE A 4 35.33 -29.23 29.29
CA ILE A 4 34.77 -28.01 28.67
C ILE A 4 34.24 -28.31 27.27
N CYS A 5 34.81 -29.31 26.58
CA CYS A 5 34.41 -29.74 25.23
C CYS A 5 33.86 -31.18 25.23
N LYS A 6 32.79 -31.41 24.47
CA LYS A 6 32.22 -32.75 24.22
C LYS A 6 33.10 -33.60 23.30
N THR A 7 33.78 -32.95 22.36
CA THR A 7 34.69 -33.57 21.39
C THR A 7 36.01 -32.82 21.39
N THR A 8 37.13 -33.55 21.40
CA THR A 8 38.48 -33.00 21.31
C THR A 8 39.17 -33.60 20.09
N ALA A 9 39.71 -32.74 19.21
CA ALA A 9 40.50 -33.18 18.08
C ALA A 9 41.99 -33.21 18.47
N THR A 10 42.68 -34.30 18.13
CA THR A 10 44.14 -34.37 18.22
C THR A 10 44.75 -33.68 17.01
N ILE A 11 45.52 -32.62 17.24
CA ILE A 11 46.20 -31.87 16.20
C ILE A 11 47.46 -32.64 15.80
N ASN A 12 47.61 -32.91 14.50
CA ASN A 12 48.83 -33.51 13.96
C ASN A 12 49.90 -32.42 13.80
N ASN A 13 51.08 -32.59 14.41
CA ASN A 13 52.18 -31.61 14.38
C ASN A 13 52.84 -31.42 12.99
N LEU A 14 52.31 -32.06 11.95
CA LEU A 14 52.81 -31.97 10.57
C LEU A 14 52.55 -30.61 9.93
N TYR A 15 51.51 -29.90 10.37
CA TYR A 15 51.14 -28.59 9.84
C TYR A 15 51.48 -27.49 10.84
N SER A 16 52.05 -26.38 10.37
CA SER A 16 52.37 -25.22 11.21
C SER A 16 51.15 -24.45 11.69
N TRP A 17 49.99 -24.65 11.06
CA TRP A 17 48.76 -23.91 11.35
C TRP A 17 47.55 -24.85 11.37
N VAL A 18 46.59 -24.55 12.24
CA VAL A 18 45.30 -25.23 12.33
C VAL A 18 44.18 -24.25 11.99
N ILE A 19 43.36 -24.64 11.02
CA ILE A 19 42.17 -23.91 10.58
C ILE A 19 40.95 -24.73 11.02
N PRO A 20 39.86 -24.10 11.48
CA PRO A 20 38.67 -24.83 11.89
C PRO A 20 38.05 -25.60 10.71
N PRO A 21 37.54 -26.83 10.92
CA PRO A 21 37.04 -27.69 9.84
C PRO A 21 35.67 -27.28 9.29
N THR A 22 34.93 -26.41 10.00
CA THR A 22 33.65 -25.83 9.56
C THR A 22 33.72 -24.30 9.62
N SER A 23 32.75 -23.60 9.01
CA SER A 23 32.66 -22.14 9.01
C SER A 23 32.54 -21.58 10.44
N GLY A 24 33.67 -21.30 11.06
CA GLY A 24 33.81 -20.81 12.42
C GLY A 24 35.22 -20.30 12.66
N VAL A 25 35.50 -19.87 13.88
CA VAL A 25 36.80 -19.34 14.30
C VAL A 25 37.25 -19.96 15.60
N TRP A 26 38.54 -19.87 15.88
CA TRP A 26 39.08 -20.30 17.15
C TRP A 26 38.97 -19.16 18.17
N ALA A 27 38.35 -19.42 19.31
CA ALA A 27 38.46 -18.58 20.49
C ALA A 27 39.43 -19.24 21.47
N CYS A 28 40.59 -18.60 21.64
CA CYS A 28 41.70 -19.05 22.46
C CYS A 28 41.86 -18.19 23.70
N GLN A 29 42.30 -18.80 24.81
CA GLN A 29 42.45 -18.10 26.08
C GLN A 29 43.46 -16.93 26.04
N LYS A 30 44.60 -17.09 25.35
CA LYS A 30 45.65 -16.05 25.25
C LYS A 30 45.55 -15.17 24.02
N THR A 31 45.33 -15.76 22.85
CA THR A 31 45.32 -15.08 21.55
C THR A 31 43.96 -14.48 21.20
N GLY A 32 42.91 -14.77 21.97
CA GLY A 32 41.56 -14.30 21.69
C GLY A 32 40.97 -15.00 20.47
N VAL A 33 40.18 -14.27 19.69
CA VAL A 33 39.53 -14.79 18.48
C VAL A 33 40.50 -14.72 17.30
N SER A 34 40.76 -15.86 16.67
CA SER A 34 41.66 -15.97 15.52
C SER A 34 41.11 -16.93 14.46
N PRO A 35 41.28 -16.64 13.16
CA PRO A 35 40.89 -17.54 12.08
C PRO A 35 41.76 -18.82 12.03
N CYS A 36 42.99 -18.76 12.55
CA CYS A 36 43.91 -19.89 12.60
C CYS A 36 44.77 -19.88 13.88
N ILE A 37 45.36 -21.02 14.22
CA ILE A 37 46.25 -21.18 15.37
C ILE A 37 47.58 -21.77 14.90
N SER A 38 48.71 -21.19 15.33
CA SER A 38 50.05 -21.77 15.13
C SER A 38 50.23 -22.99 16.03
N THR A 39 50.58 -24.15 15.47
CA THR A 39 50.86 -25.36 16.26
C THR A 39 52.18 -25.27 17.01
N LYS A 40 53.12 -24.44 16.55
CA LYS A 40 54.45 -24.27 17.14
C LYS A 40 54.43 -23.41 18.40
N ASP A 41 53.50 -22.46 18.46
CA ASP A 41 53.37 -21.51 19.57
C ASP A 41 52.24 -21.90 20.55
N PHE A 42 51.53 -22.98 20.26
CA PHE A 42 50.41 -23.46 21.07
C PHE A 42 50.89 -24.47 22.12
N ASP A 43 50.93 -24.04 23.38
CA ASP A 43 51.18 -24.91 24.53
C ASP A 43 49.86 -25.56 25.01
N PRO A 44 49.65 -26.88 24.81
CA PRO A 44 48.42 -27.58 25.14
C PRO A 44 48.21 -27.78 26.64
N THR A 45 49.23 -27.55 27.48
CA THR A 45 49.12 -27.71 28.93
C THR A 45 48.53 -26.47 29.60
N ASN A 46 48.79 -25.29 29.03
CA ASN A 46 48.39 -23.99 29.59
C ASN A 46 47.37 -23.23 28.75
N ASN A 47 47.15 -23.62 27.49
CA ASN A 47 46.20 -22.95 26.62
C ASN A 47 45.20 -23.95 26.05
N PHE A 48 43.96 -23.49 25.93
CA PHE A 48 42.94 -24.17 25.16
C PHE A 48 42.32 -23.20 24.15
N CYS A 49 41.86 -23.76 23.04
CA CYS A 49 41.10 -23.05 22.04
C CYS A 49 39.82 -23.84 21.77
N ILE A 50 38.71 -23.13 21.68
CA ILE A 50 37.41 -23.70 21.32
C ILE A 50 37.00 -23.13 19.97
N GLN A 51 36.38 -23.98 19.15
CA GLN A 51 35.76 -23.50 17.92
C GLN A 51 34.45 -22.79 18.29
N VAL A 52 34.28 -21.55 17.84
CA VAL A 52 33.08 -20.76 18.05
C VAL A 52 32.57 -20.19 16.73
N ALA A 53 31.26 -19.97 16.67
CA ALA A 53 30.64 -19.17 15.63
C ALA A 53 30.31 -17.80 16.23
N ILE A 54 30.88 -16.73 15.66
CA ILE A 54 30.53 -15.37 16.06
C ILE A 54 29.32 -14.94 15.25
N VAL A 55 28.24 -14.63 15.95
CA VAL A 55 27.01 -14.09 15.35
C VAL A 55 26.88 -12.65 15.82
N PRO A 56 26.74 -11.66 14.91
CA PRO A 56 26.51 -10.27 15.31
C PRO A 56 25.20 -10.16 16.09
N ARG A 57 25.17 -9.36 17.15
CA ARG A 57 23.91 -9.00 17.82
C ARG A 57 23.09 -8.11 16.89
N ILE A 58 21.95 -8.62 16.44
CA ILE A 58 20.98 -7.87 15.64
C ILE A 58 19.89 -7.39 16.59
N PHE A 59 19.73 -6.06 16.71
CA PHE A 59 18.58 -5.46 17.36
C PHE A 59 17.57 -5.10 16.28
N TYR A 60 16.38 -5.67 16.36
CA TYR A 60 15.26 -5.33 15.47
C TYR A 60 14.53 -4.14 16.09
N HIS A 61 14.53 -3.02 15.38
CA HIS A 61 13.65 -1.89 15.71
C HIS A 61 12.27 -2.15 15.11
N THR A 62 11.23 -1.80 15.84
CA THR A 62 9.85 -2.00 15.39
C THR A 62 9.47 -0.94 14.34
N ASP A 63 8.52 -1.28 13.48
CA ASP A 63 8.04 -0.37 12.42
C ASP A 63 7.53 0.97 12.98
N GLU A 64 6.97 0.98 14.19
CA GLU A 64 6.50 2.21 14.86
C GLU A 64 7.63 3.19 15.18
N GLU A 65 8.79 2.70 15.64
CA GLU A 65 9.95 3.55 15.94
C GLU A 65 10.52 4.16 14.66
N MET A 66 10.56 3.37 13.59
CA MET A 66 11.04 3.81 12.29
C MET A 66 10.07 4.79 11.62
N THR A 67 8.76 4.53 11.71
CA THR A 67 7.72 5.41 11.15
C THR A 67 7.74 6.79 11.82
N ARG A 68 7.85 6.85 13.16
CA ARG A 68 7.99 8.13 13.87
C ARG A 68 9.25 8.89 13.49
N TYR A 69 10.35 8.18 13.22
CA TYR A 69 11.58 8.81 12.74
C TYR A 69 11.39 9.42 11.34
N PHE A 70 10.78 8.67 10.41
CA PHE A 70 10.50 9.16 9.06
C PHE A 70 9.47 10.29 9.03
N GLU A 71 8.37 10.19 9.79
CA GLU A 71 7.37 11.26 9.92
C GLU A 71 7.95 12.55 10.51
N ARG A 72 8.95 12.44 11.39
CA ARG A 72 9.63 13.61 11.94
C ARG A 72 10.59 14.24 10.93
N THR A 73 11.23 13.42 10.09
CA THR A 73 12.28 13.86 9.14
C THR A 73 11.67 14.40 7.85
N LEU A 74 10.60 13.77 7.38
CA LEU A 74 9.78 14.26 6.28
C LEU A 74 8.62 15.01 6.91
N GLN A 75 8.65 16.35 6.91
CA GLN A 75 7.46 17.16 7.15
C GLN A 75 6.44 16.90 6.04
N VAL A 76 5.87 15.70 5.97
CA VAL A 76 4.76 15.38 5.10
C VAL A 76 3.60 16.17 5.66
N GLN A 77 3.36 17.32 5.06
CA GLN A 77 2.15 18.07 5.30
C GLN A 77 1.02 17.17 4.83
N LYS A 78 0.39 16.48 5.78
CA LYS A 78 -0.79 15.67 5.57
C LYS A 78 -1.86 16.60 4.99
N ARG A 79 -1.91 16.69 3.66
CA ARG A 79 -3.07 17.23 2.96
C ARG A 79 -4.15 16.21 3.18
N GLU A 80 -4.92 16.39 4.24
CA GLU A 80 -6.23 15.78 4.29
C GLU A 80 -6.94 16.27 3.04
N LEU A 81 -7.17 15.36 2.09
CA LEU A 81 -8.17 15.56 1.05
C LEU A 81 -9.51 15.49 1.80
N THR A 82 -9.81 16.55 2.53
CA THR A 82 -11.12 16.79 3.11
C THR A 82 -12.04 16.87 1.90
N THR A 83 -12.65 15.72 1.60
CA THR A 83 -13.98 15.52 1.01
C THR A 83 -14.69 16.81 0.59
N GLY A 84 -14.13 17.49 -0.40
CA GLY A 84 -14.72 18.60 -1.12
C GLY A 84 -15.48 18.11 -2.33
N VAL A 85 -16.10 16.93 -2.25
CA VAL A 85 -17.16 16.52 -3.19
C VAL A 85 -18.47 17.12 -2.67
N THR A 86 -18.48 18.41 -2.39
CA THR A 86 -19.64 19.13 -1.86
C THR A 86 -20.44 19.72 -3.02
N PHE A 87 -21.58 19.09 -3.28
CA PHE A 87 -22.80 19.65 -3.88
C PHE A 87 -22.79 20.12 -5.35
N ALA A 88 -21.65 20.39 -5.98
CA ALA A 88 -21.64 20.77 -7.41
C ALA A 88 -22.12 19.64 -8.35
N LEU A 89 -21.93 18.38 -7.95
CA LEU A 89 -22.39 17.19 -8.68
C LEU A 89 -23.92 16.95 -8.56
N LEU A 90 -24.59 17.52 -7.55
CA LEU A 90 -26.04 17.33 -7.35
C LEU A 90 -26.88 18.49 -7.87
N LEU A 91 -26.27 19.66 -8.09
CA LEU A 91 -26.96 20.85 -8.60
C LEU A 91 -26.25 21.35 -9.85
N GLY A 92 -26.43 20.63 -10.96
CA GLY A 92 -26.19 21.15 -12.30
C GLY A 92 -27.16 22.31 -12.58
N LEU A 93 -26.88 23.49 -12.03
CA LEU A 93 -27.61 24.72 -12.32
C LEU A 93 -27.11 25.25 -13.67
N GLY A 94 -27.69 24.71 -14.74
CA GLY A 94 -27.64 25.32 -16.06
C GLY A 94 -28.42 26.63 -16.04
N ALA A 95 -27.71 27.75 -15.94
CA ALA A 95 -28.28 29.07 -16.16
C ALA A 95 -28.43 29.32 -17.67
N THR A 96 -29.43 28.72 -18.30
CA THR A 96 -30.16 29.22 -19.49
C THR A 96 -31.21 28.16 -19.88
N GLY A 97 -32.45 28.60 -20.06
CA GLY A 97 -33.61 27.73 -20.20
C GLY A 97 -33.56 26.72 -21.35
N THR A 98 -34.43 25.72 -21.23
CA THR A 98 -34.78 24.63 -22.16
C THR A 98 -34.05 23.27 -21.94
N ALA A 99 -34.73 22.42 -21.18
CA ALA A 99 -34.87 20.97 -21.40
C ALA A 99 -33.63 20.09 -21.68
N THR A 100 -32.54 20.22 -20.91
CA THR A 100 -31.40 19.25 -20.96
C THR A 100 -30.84 18.90 -19.58
N GLY A 101 -31.71 18.60 -18.60
CA GLY A 101 -31.26 18.18 -17.26
C GLY A 101 -30.75 16.73 -17.17
N VAL A 102 -31.09 15.87 -18.13
CA VAL A 102 -30.80 14.41 -18.07
C VAL A 102 -29.54 14.05 -18.87
N SER A 103 -29.18 14.82 -19.89
CA SER A 103 -27.97 14.59 -20.70
C SER A 103 -26.68 14.88 -19.93
N ALA A 104 -26.71 15.76 -18.92
CA ALA A 104 -25.58 15.97 -18.03
C ALA A 104 -25.23 14.69 -17.25
N LEU A 105 -26.21 13.95 -16.74
CA LEU A 105 -25.96 12.68 -16.01
C LEU A 105 -25.38 11.58 -16.91
N VAL A 106 -25.85 11.48 -18.16
CA VAL A 106 -25.38 10.48 -19.13
C VAL A 106 -23.98 10.84 -19.67
N SER A 107 -23.71 12.12 -19.93
CA SER A 107 -22.39 12.64 -20.30
C SER A 107 -21.38 12.55 -19.15
N GLN A 108 -21.80 12.84 -17.91
CA GLN A 108 -20.98 12.71 -16.70
C GLN A 108 -20.52 11.27 -16.48
N GLY A 109 -21.40 10.28 -16.68
CA GLY A 109 -21.06 8.86 -16.51
C GLY A 109 -19.93 8.37 -17.44
N GLN A 110 -19.91 8.83 -18.69
CA GLN A 110 -18.81 8.49 -19.61
C GLN A 110 -17.49 9.16 -19.23
N SER A 111 -17.53 10.43 -18.82
CA SER A 111 -16.33 11.14 -18.34
C SER A 111 -15.74 10.51 -17.06
N LEU A 112 -16.61 10.03 -16.15
CA LEU A 112 -16.21 9.36 -14.92
C LEU A 112 -15.59 8.00 -15.19
N ALA A 113 -16.16 7.22 -16.12
CA ALA A 113 -15.63 5.92 -16.52
C ALA A 113 -14.26 6.04 -17.20
N GLN A 114 -14.05 7.08 -18.01
CA GLN A 114 -12.75 7.36 -18.62
C GLN A 114 -11.71 7.73 -17.55
N LEU A 115 -12.09 8.57 -16.59
CA LEU A 115 -11.22 8.94 -15.46
C LEU A 115 -10.83 7.72 -14.62
N GLN A 116 -11.79 6.82 -14.32
CA GLN A 116 -11.52 5.59 -13.57
C GLN A 116 -10.51 4.69 -14.28
N MET A 117 -10.63 4.52 -15.60
CA MET A 117 -9.67 3.73 -16.37
C MET A 117 -8.26 4.35 -16.35
N THR A 118 -8.15 5.68 -16.45
CA THR A 118 -6.87 6.38 -16.35
C THR A 118 -6.24 6.23 -14.96
N ILE A 119 -7.04 6.31 -13.90
CA ILE A 119 -6.58 6.08 -12.52
C ILE A 119 -6.06 4.66 -12.35
N ASP A 120 -6.80 3.65 -12.83
CA ASP A 120 -6.39 2.25 -12.72
C ASP A 120 -5.08 1.97 -13.50
N GLU A 121 -4.91 2.58 -14.68
CA GLU A 121 -3.67 2.49 -15.46
C GLU A 121 -2.47 3.12 -14.73
N ASP A 122 -2.67 4.31 -14.15
CA ASP A 122 -1.64 4.98 -13.36
C ASP A 122 -1.27 4.17 -12.11
N LEU A 123 -2.26 3.57 -11.43
CA LEU A 123 -2.01 2.70 -10.28
C LEU A 123 -1.20 1.46 -10.65
N LEU A 124 -1.48 0.83 -11.80
CA LEU A 124 -0.66 -0.28 -12.31
C LEU A 124 0.76 0.16 -12.63
N ARG A 125 0.94 1.36 -13.18
CA ARG A 125 2.26 1.92 -13.47
C ARG A 125 3.06 2.16 -12.18
N ILE A 126 2.43 2.75 -11.18
CA ILE A 126 3.01 3.00 -9.86
C ILE A 126 3.41 1.68 -9.18
N GLU A 127 2.52 0.69 -9.19
CA GLU A 127 2.79 -0.63 -8.64
C GLU A 127 4.02 -1.28 -9.29
N LYS A 128 4.13 -1.21 -10.62
CA LYS A 128 5.30 -1.73 -11.33
C LYS A 128 6.59 -1.02 -10.96
N SER A 129 6.54 0.30 -10.83
CA SER A 129 7.69 1.11 -10.40
C SER A 129 8.12 0.77 -8.97
N ILE A 130 7.18 0.64 -8.03
CA ILE A 130 7.48 0.29 -6.64
C ILE A 130 8.05 -1.13 -6.55
N THR A 131 7.47 -2.09 -7.27
CA THR A 131 8.00 -3.46 -7.33
C THR A 131 9.42 -3.52 -7.92
N PHE A 132 9.74 -2.66 -8.90
CA PHE A 132 11.10 -2.56 -9.42
C PHE A 132 12.07 -2.01 -8.36
N LEU A 133 11.68 -0.92 -7.69
CA LEU A 133 12.48 -0.32 -6.63
C LEU A 133 12.74 -1.28 -5.46
N GLU A 134 11.71 -2.03 -5.04
CA GLU A 134 11.82 -3.08 -4.03
C GLU A 134 12.88 -4.12 -4.41
N LYS A 135 12.85 -4.62 -5.66
CA LYS A 135 13.85 -5.58 -6.16
C LYS A 135 15.25 -4.99 -6.20
N SER A 136 15.40 -3.75 -6.66
CA SER A 136 16.69 -3.05 -6.68
C SER A 136 17.26 -2.87 -5.27
N LEU A 137 16.43 -2.47 -4.30
CA LEU A 137 16.84 -2.34 -2.89
C LEU A 137 17.17 -3.69 -2.27
N SER A 138 16.39 -4.73 -2.56
CA SER A 138 16.64 -6.09 -2.10
C SER A 138 18.00 -6.59 -2.60
N SER A 139 18.27 -6.44 -3.90
CA SER A 139 19.56 -6.80 -4.50
C SER A 139 20.73 -5.99 -3.95
N LEU A 140 20.56 -4.67 -3.79
CA LEU A 140 21.60 -3.83 -3.20
C LEU A 140 21.86 -4.22 -1.73
N SER A 141 20.81 -4.51 -0.97
CA SER A 141 20.93 -4.94 0.42
C SER A 141 21.70 -6.26 0.53
N GLU A 142 21.50 -7.19 -0.40
CA GLU A 142 22.26 -8.45 -0.46
C GLU A 142 23.75 -8.19 -0.66
N VAL A 143 24.11 -7.34 -1.63
CA VAL A 143 25.52 -6.98 -1.89
C VAL A 143 26.13 -6.23 -0.71
N VAL A 144 25.39 -5.33 -0.06
CA VAL A 144 25.87 -4.60 1.12
C VAL A 144 26.08 -5.55 2.30
N LEU A 145 25.18 -6.51 2.52
CA LEU A 145 25.31 -7.52 3.57
C LEU A 145 26.51 -8.45 3.30
N GLN A 146 26.74 -8.82 2.04
CA GLN A 146 27.93 -9.58 1.65
C GLN A 146 29.22 -8.79 1.89
N ASN A 147 29.27 -7.53 1.44
CA ASN A 147 30.41 -6.63 1.69
C ASN A 147 30.67 -6.45 3.18
N ARG A 148 29.61 -6.30 3.98
CA ARG A 148 29.70 -6.23 5.44
C ARG A 148 30.29 -7.50 6.03
N CYS A 149 29.79 -8.68 5.63
CA CYS A 149 30.29 -9.96 6.12
C CYS A 149 31.80 -10.11 5.81
N GLY A 150 32.22 -9.73 4.59
CA GLY A 150 33.62 -9.73 4.20
C GLY A 150 34.47 -8.74 5.01
N LEU A 151 33.99 -7.52 5.20
CA LEU A 151 34.68 -6.49 6.01
C LEU A 151 34.76 -6.87 7.49
N ASP A 152 33.69 -7.44 8.06
CA ASP A 152 33.65 -7.94 9.43
C ASP A 152 34.65 -9.10 9.62
N LEU A 153 34.80 -9.97 8.61
CA LEU A 153 35.82 -11.03 8.60
C LEU A 153 37.25 -10.46 8.55
N LEU A 154 37.50 -9.46 7.69
CA LEU A 154 38.81 -8.82 7.58
C LEU A 154 39.18 -8.03 8.85
N LEU A 155 38.20 -7.41 9.51
CA LEU A 155 38.38 -6.59 10.72
C LEU A 155 38.08 -7.37 12.00
N MET A 156 38.08 -8.69 11.93
CA MET A 156 37.70 -9.56 13.05
C MET A 156 38.60 -9.37 14.28
N HIS A 157 39.90 -9.16 14.07
CA HIS A 157 40.84 -8.84 15.16
C HIS A 157 40.54 -7.50 15.86
N GLN A 158 39.82 -6.60 15.19
CA GLN A 158 39.40 -5.30 15.72
C GLN A 158 37.94 -5.32 16.22
N GLY A 159 37.30 -6.49 16.27
CA GLY A 159 35.92 -6.67 16.70
C GLY A 159 34.86 -6.49 15.60
N GLY A 160 35.27 -6.51 14.33
CA GLY A 160 34.40 -6.26 13.16
C GLY A 160 34.44 -4.79 12.70
N LEU A 161 33.74 -4.49 11.60
CA LEU A 161 33.76 -3.19 10.91
C LEU A 161 33.39 -2.03 11.83
N CYS A 162 32.35 -2.18 12.64
CA CYS A 162 31.84 -1.10 13.49
C CYS A 162 32.71 -0.83 14.71
N ALA A 163 33.32 -1.88 15.27
CA ALA A 163 34.28 -1.73 16.36
C ALA A 163 35.61 -1.12 15.84
N ALA A 164 36.05 -1.50 14.64
CA ALA A 164 37.21 -0.92 13.97
C ALA A 164 37.05 0.58 13.71
N LEU A 165 35.86 1.01 13.27
CA LEU A 165 35.53 2.41 13.03
C LEU A 165 35.27 3.22 14.31
N LYS A 166 35.09 2.55 15.47
CA LYS A 166 34.73 3.17 16.76
C LYS A 166 33.45 4.01 16.70
N GLU A 167 32.51 3.64 15.84
CA GLU A 167 31.24 4.34 15.62
C GLU A 167 30.04 3.37 15.72
N GLN A 168 28.85 3.91 15.99
CA GLN A 168 27.62 3.14 15.88
C GLN A 168 27.22 3.00 14.41
N CYS A 169 27.26 1.78 13.87
CA CYS A 169 26.74 1.52 12.52
C CYS A 169 25.26 1.16 12.54
N CYS A 170 24.47 1.83 11.70
CA CYS A 170 23.11 1.42 11.37
C CYS A 170 23.11 0.82 9.96
N PHE A 171 22.53 -0.37 9.80
CA PHE A 171 22.40 -1.03 8.50
C PHE A 171 20.92 -1.26 8.17
N TYR A 172 20.60 -1.14 6.89
CA TYR A 172 19.28 -1.45 6.37
C TYR A 172 19.02 -2.96 6.43
N ALA A 173 17.90 -3.36 7.06
CA ALA A 173 17.38 -4.72 6.98
C ALA A 173 16.32 -4.79 5.89
N ASN A 174 16.36 -5.84 5.05
CA ASN A 174 15.42 -5.98 3.96
C ASN A 174 14.00 -6.31 4.48
N TYR A 175 13.09 -5.33 4.45
CA TYR A 175 11.66 -5.47 4.80
C TYR A 175 10.74 -5.59 3.57
N SER A 176 11.29 -6.14 2.48
CA SER A 176 10.63 -6.48 1.20
C SER A 176 9.22 -7.10 1.33
N GLY A 177 8.96 -7.89 2.38
CA GLY A 177 7.69 -8.62 2.55
C GLY A 177 6.45 -7.73 2.55
N VAL A 178 6.44 -6.65 3.34
CA VAL A 178 5.27 -5.77 3.48
C VAL A 178 4.93 -5.07 2.16
N ILE A 179 5.97 -4.63 1.43
CA ILE A 179 5.80 -3.98 0.11
C ILE A 179 5.23 -4.99 -0.88
N LYS A 180 5.76 -6.21 -0.90
CA LYS A 180 5.30 -7.27 -1.81
C LYS A 180 3.84 -7.61 -1.57
N ASP A 181 3.43 -7.81 -0.31
CA ASP A 181 2.06 -8.14 0.04
C ASP A 181 1.10 -7.02 -0.37
N SER A 182 1.47 -5.76 -0.09
CA SER A 182 0.69 -4.57 -0.47
C SER A 182 0.53 -4.44 -1.99
N MET A 183 1.60 -4.67 -2.76
CA MET A 183 1.54 -4.62 -4.23
C MET A 183 0.72 -5.78 -4.82
N THR A 184 0.76 -6.97 -4.21
CA THR A 184 -0.09 -8.08 -4.62
C THR A 184 -1.57 -7.80 -4.36
N GLU A 185 -1.91 -7.26 -3.19
CA GLU A 185 -3.28 -6.87 -2.87
C GLU A 185 -3.80 -5.78 -3.83
N LEU A 186 -2.97 -4.78 -4.13
CA LEU A 186 -3.31 -3.73 -5.09
C LEU A 186 -3.61 -4.33 -6.48
N ARG A 187 -2.79 -5.28 -6.94
CA ARG A 187 -3.00 -5.96 -8.22
C ARG A 187 -4.28 -6.79 -8.23
N ASP A 188 -4.58 -7.50 -7.15
CA ASP A 188 -5.81 -8.29 -7.04
C ASP A 188 -7.05 -7.39 -7.06
N ARG A 189 -7.01 -6.26 -6.34
CA ARG A 189 -8.10 -5.28 -6.36
C ARG A 189 -8.30 -4.68 -7.76
N LEU A 190 -7.23 -4.29 -8.45
CA LEU A 190 -7.31 -3.71 -9.80
C LEU A 190 -7.83 -4.73 -10.83
N THR A 191 -7.38 -5.99 -10.76
CA THR A 191 -7.87 -7.05 -11.65
C THR A 191 -9.34 -7.39 -11.37
N GLN A 192 -9.76 -7.38 -10.10
CA GLN A 192 -11.16 -7.54 -9.73
C GLN A 192 -12.03 -6.41 -10.30
N ARG A 193 -11.62 -5.15 -10.14
CA ARG A 193 -12.34 -3.99 -10.70
C ARG A 193 -12.50 -4.10 -12.21
N LYS A 194 -11.43 -4.48 -12.90
CA LYS A 194 -11.46 -4.70 -14.36
C LYS A 194 -12.46 -5.79 -14.74
N LYS A 195 -12.45 -6.93 -14.03
CA LYS A 195 -13.37 -8.05 -14.28
C LYS A 195 -14.83 -7.66 -14.05
N GLU A 196 -15.12 -6.91 -12.98
CA GLU A 196 -16.47 -6.38 -12.71
C GLU A 196 -16.92 -5.42 -13.81
N ALA A 197 -16.06 -4.51 -14.25
CA ALA A 197 -16.35 -3.57 -15.33
C ALA A 197 -16.58 -4.28 -16.69
N ASP A 198 -15.75 -5.25 -17.03
CA ASP A 198 -15.87 -6.03 -18.26
C ASP A 198 -17.12 -6.93 -18.22
N ALA A 199 -17.47 -7.50 -17.06
CA ALA A 199 -18.70 -8.28 -16.89
C ALA A 199 -19.96 -7.40 -17.03
N GLN A 200 -19.96 -6.21 -16.44
CA GLN A 200 -21.05 -5.23 -16.55
C GLN A 200 -21.24 -4.79 -18.01
N ARG A 201 -20.15 -4.46 -18.73
CA ARG A 201 -20.19 -4.13 -20.16
C ARG A 201 -20.68 -5.30 -20.99
N SER A 202 -20.15 -6.50 -20.75
CA SER A 202 -20.53 -7.71 -21.49
C SER A 202 -22.02 -8.07 -21.34
N TRP A 203 -22.58 -7.96 -20.13
CA TRP A 203 -24.01 -8.19 -19.91
C TRP A 203 -24.88 -7.12 -20.62
N LEU A 204 -24.49 -5.85 -20.54
CA LEU A 204 -25.19 -4.75 -21.25
C LEU A 204 -25.10 -4.93 -22.77
N ASP A 205 -23.90 -5.17 -23.30
CA ASP A 205 -23.67 -5.38 -24.74
C ASP A 205 -24.44 -6.60 -25.25
N SER A 206 -24.54 -7.67 -24.47
CA SER A 206 -25.34 -8.86 -24.80
C SER A 206 -26.84 -8.56 -24.90
N LEU A 207 -27.38 -7.79 -23.95
CA LEU A 207 -28.78 -7.35 -23.97
C LEU A 207 -29.10 -6.43 -25.15
N PHE A 208 -28.22 -5.48 -25.45
CA PHE A 208 -28.44 -4.52 -26.53
C PHE A 208 -28.12 -5.08 -27.93
N ASN A 209 -27.21 -6.05 -28.05
CA ASN A 209 -26.92 -6.74 -29.33
C ASN A 209 -28.09 -7.60 -29.83
N TYR A 210 -28.93 -8.14 -28.94
CA TYR A 210 -30.04 -9.01 -29.32
C TYR A 210 -31.12 -8.27 -30.13
N SER A 211 -31.26 -6.95 -29.95
CA SER A 211 -32.13 -6.12 -30.79
C SER A 211 -31.72 -4.63 -30.75
N PRO A 212 -31.08 -4.10 -31.82
CA PRO A 212 -30.70 -2.69 -31.91
C PRO A 212 -31.89 -1.72 -31.76
N TRP A 213 -33.09 -2.17 -32.12
CA TRP A 213 -34.33 -1.41 -31.99
C TRP A 213 -34.88 -1.36 -30.55
N ALA A 214 -34.54 -2.32 -29.69
CA ALA A 214 -34.95 -2.27 -28.28
C ALA A 214 -34.12 -1.23 -27.49
N ALA A 215 -32.85 -1.05 -27.84
CA ALA A 215 -32.00 -0.03 -27.22
C ALA A 215 -32.56 1.39 -27.40
N THR A 216 -33.02 1.70 -28.62
CA THR A 216 -33.63 2.99 -28.96
C THR A 216 -35.00 3.18 -28.32
N VAL A 217 -35.83 2.13 -28.29
CA VAL A 217 -37.15 2.19 -27.65
C VAL A 217 -37.03 2.33 -26.13
N VAL A 218 -36.16 1.55 -25.47
CA VAL A 218 -35.95 1.60 -24.01
C VAL A 218 -35.39 2.95 -23.58
N SER A 219 -34.39 3.49 -24.29
CA SER A 219 -33.83 4.81 -24.00
C SER A 219 -34.86 5.94 -24.17
N SER A 220 -35.72 5.85 -25.20
CA SER A 220 -36.76 6.84 -25.47
C SER A 220 -37.92 6.77 -24.46
N LEU A 221 -38.28 5.58 -23.96
CA LEU A 221 -39.46 5.37 -23.12
C LEU A 221 -39.18 5.55 -21.62
N ILE A 222 -37.95 5.33 -21.13
CA ILE A 222 -37.60 5.48 -19.71
C ILE A 222 -37.87 6.90 -19.20
N GLY A 223 -37.47 7.93 -19.95
CA GLY A 223 -37.66 9.33 -19.56
C GLY A 223 -39.14 9.70 -19.33
N PRO A 224 -40.01 9.52 -20.33
CA PRO A 224 -41.45 9.76 -20.20
C PRO A 224 -42.10 8.93 -19.08
N THR A 225 -41.68 7.69 -18.90
CA THR A 225 -42.25 6.79 -17.87
C THR A 225 -41.91 7.25 -16.45
N VAL A 226 -40.67 7.69 -16.21
CA VAL A 226 -40.24 8.24 -14.91
C VAL A 226 -40.94 9.57 -14.61
N VAL A 227 -41.11 10.43 -15.62
CA VAL A 227 -41.84 11.71 -15.47
C VAL A 227 -43.32 11.46 -15.14
N LEU A 228 -43.96 10.49 -15.81
CA LEU A 228 -45.34 10.10 -15.53
C LEU A 228 -45.50 9.58 -14.09
N LEU A 229 -44.58 8.72 -13.63
CA LEU A 229 -44.56 8.21 -12.25
C LEU A 229 -44.38 9.33 -11.23
N LEU A 230 -43.47 10.27 -11.47
CA LEU A 230 -43.28 11.44 -10.61
C LEU A 230 -44.53 12.32 -10.55
N LEU A 231 -45.19 12.55 -11.69
CA LEU A 231 -46.45 13.30 -11.75
C LEU A 231 -47.57 12.58 -10.99
N LEU A 232 -47.66 11.25 -11.04
CA LEU A 232 -48.65 10.49 -10.31
C LEU A 232 -48.41 10.51 -8.79
N ILE A 233 -47.15 10.51 -8.35
CA ILE A 233 -46.79 10.51 -6.92
C ILE A 233 -46.91 11.93 -6.33
N PHE A 234 -46.38 12.94 -7.01
CA PHE A 234 -46.34 14.31 -6.51
C PHE A 234 -47.56 15.15 -6.91
N GLY A 235 -48.25 14.81 -8.01
CA GLY A 235 -49.42 15.53 -8.51
C GLY A 235 -50.54 15.68 -7.48
N PRO A 236 -50.96 14.61 -6.78
CA PRO A 236 -51.97 14.70 -5.73
C PRO A 236 -51.52 15.61 -4.57
N CYS A 237 -50.23 15.58 -4.23
CA CYS A 237 -49.65 16.35 -3.14
C CYS A 237 -49.58 17.85 -3.47
N VAL A 238 -49.17 18.19 -4.69
CA VAL A 238 -49.08 19.57 -5.20
C VAL A 238 -50.47 20.17 -5.39
N LEU A 239 -51.42 19.43 -5.97
CA LEU A 239 -52.80 19.90 -6.19
C LEU A 239 -53.55 20.13 -4.87
N ASN A 240 -53.33 19.29 -3.85
CA ASN A 240 -53.93 19.48 -2.52
C ASN A 240 -53.41 20.76 -1.83
N LYS A 241 -52.11 21.07 -1.97
CA LYS A 241 -51.54 22.31 -1.42
C LYS A 241 -52.03 23.55 -2.17
N LEU A 242 -52.14 23.48 -3.49
CA LEU A 242 -52.67 24.57 -4.33
C LEU A 242 -54.15 24.87 -4.02
N THR A 243 -54.98 23.84 -3.89
CA THR A 243 -56.40 24.00 -3.55
C THR A 243 -56.60 24.58 -2.15
N GLN A 244 -55.77 24.20 -1.16
CA GLN A 244 -55.78 24.85 0.16
C GLN A 244 -55.40 26.33 0.07
N PHE A 245 -54.40 26.68 -0.74
CA PHE A 245 -53.97 28.07 -0.91
C PHE A 245 -55.04 28.93 -1.59
N VAL A 246 -55.67 28.42 -2.66
CA VAL A 246 -56.74 29.13 -3.38
C VAL A 246 -57.97 29.32 -2.49
N LYS A 247 -58.35 28.30 -1.69
CA LYS A 247 -59.43 28.44 -0.71
C LYS A 247 -59.12 29.52 0.34
N ALA A 248 -57.90 29.57 0.86
CA ALA A 248 -57.49 30.57 1.85
C ALA A 248 -57.51 32.00 1.28
N ARG A 249 -57.19 32.17 -0.01
CA ARG A 249 -57.26 33.47 -0.69
C ARG A 249 -58.69 33.89 -0.99
N LEU A 250 -59.54 32.97 -1.45
CA LEU A 250 -60.95 33.26 -1.72
C LEU A 250 -61.73 33.59 -0.44
N SER A 251 -61.49 32.86 0.67
CA SER A 251 -62.13 33.16 1.95
C SER A 251 -61.75 34.55 2.48
N THR A 252 -60.52 34.99 2.21
CA THR A 252 -60.04 36.31 2.63
C THR A 252 -60.69 37.44 1.82
N VAL A 253 -60.99 37.19 0.54
CA VAL A 253 -61.68 38.16 -0.34
C VAL A 253 -63.18 38.24 -0.02
N ASP A 254 -63.86 37.12 0.20
CA ASP A 254 -65.28 37.11 0.60
C ASP A 254 -65.52 37.85 1.92
N ILE A 255 -64.60 37.73 2.88
CA ILE A 255 -64.68 38.45 4.15
C ILE A 255 -64.51 39.97 3.94
N MET A 256 -63.60 40.40 3.05
CA MET A 256 -63.44 41.82 2.73
C MET A 256 -64.63 42.41 1.98
N VAL A 257 -65.27 41.65 1.09
CA VAL A 257 -66.45 42.10 0.33
C VAL A 257 -67.68 42.22 1.23
N LEU A 258 -67.84 41.34 2.23
CA LEU A 258 -68.93 41.41 3.21
C LEU A 258 -68.76 42.53 4.24
N GLN A 259 -67.53 42.98 4.52
CA GLN A 259 -67.26 44.08 5.45
C GLN A 259 -67.47 45.48 4.82
N GLN A 260 -67.66 45.55 3.51
CA GLN A 260 -67.77 46.78 2.73
C GLN A 260 -69.21 47.11 2.30
N ARG A 261 -70.20 46.38 2.82
CA ARG A 261 -71.63 46.62 2.64
C ARG A 261 -72.30 46.89 3.98
#